data_AF-A0A0A9D242-F1
#
_entry.id   AF-A0A0A9D242-F1
#
_cell.length_a   1.000
_cell.length_b   1.000
_cell.length_c   1.000
_cell.angle_alpha   90.00
_cell.angle_beta   90.00
_cell.angle_gamma   90.00
#
_symmetry.space_group_name_H-M   'P 1'
#
loop_
_entity.id
_entity.type
_entity.pdbx_description
1 polymer ?
#
loop_
_entity_poly.entity_id
_entity_poly.type
_entity_poly.pdbx_seq_one_letter_code
_entity_poly.pdbx_strand_id
1 'polypeptide(L)'
;MRKLLQKQESGSKKPKKGAAPAPPSERNKMSIGLIYVNEHYYGWKEQCLRVLQSKFDSQARSFAPDQEIIEALKNCSIGQEANFKQVQKLCMPFIRFKKDEAREVGPQALDLKLPFGEMDVLEENLELIRRQLGLEHVEVLSASDEAARAKAGKYASLLNQNPPTPGEPVAIFMSKQEFEAQN
;
A
#
# COMPACT_ATOMS: atom_id res chain seq x y z
N MET A 1 3.83 -7.05 -7.06
CA MET A 1 3.26 -6.74 -8.39
C MET A 1 3.00 -7.99 -9.27
N ARG A 2 4.00 -8.79 -9.68
CA ARG A 2 3.78 -9.98 -10.57
C ARG A 2 2.68 -10.95 -10.12
N LYS A 3 2.70 -11.36 -8.84
CA LYS A 3 1.67 -12.24 -8.27
C LYS A 3 0.26 -11.62 -8.32
N LEU A 4 0.18 -10.29 -8.16
CA LEU A 4 -1.09 -9.55 -8.19
C LEU A 4 -1.65 -9.50 -9.62
N LEU A 5 -0.80 -9.17 -10.60
CA LEU A 5 -1.16 -9.20 -12.03
C LEU A 5 -1.66 -10.59 -12.44
N GLN A 6 -0.88 -11.64 -12.14
CA GLN A 6 -1.27 -13.02 -12.44
C GLN A 6 -2.60 -13.41 -11.79
N LYS A 7 -2.84 -13.00 -10.54
CA LYS A 7 -4.10 -13.26 -9.83
C LYS A 7 -5.27 -12.53 -10.48
N GLN A 8 -5.10 -11.29 -10.91
CA GLN A 8 -6.14 -10.52 -11.61
C GLN A 8 -6.45 -11.12 -12.99
N GLU A 9 -5.43 -11.52 -13.75
CA GLU A 9 -5.61 -12.20 -15.05
C GLU A 9 -6.30 -13.57 -14.90
N SER A 10 -5.98 -14.30 -13.82
CA SER A 10 -6.57 -15.61 -13.53
C SER A 10 -7.99 -15.52 -12.96
N GLY A 11 -8.29 -14.47 -12.19
CA GLY A 11 -9.60 -14.24 -11.56
C GLY A 11 -10.72 -13.95 -12.56
N SER A 12 -10.39 -13.38 -13.72
CA SER A 12 -11.33 -13.12 -14.82
C SER A 12 -11.72 -14.37 -15.62
N LYS A 13 -11.13 -15.54 -15.32
CA LYS A 13 -11.39 -16.82 -16.02
C LYS A 13 -12.29 -17.79 -15.24
N LYS A 14 -13.37 -17.33 -14.58
CA LYS A 14 -14.46 -18.25 -14.18
C LYS A 14 -15.40 -18.47 -15.37
N PRO A 15 -15.41 -19.65 -16.02
CA PRO A 15 -16.35 -19.90 -17.09
C PRO A 15 -17.76 -20.07 -16.49
N LYS A 16 -18.76 -19.38 -17.03
CA LYS A 16 -20.14 -19.84 -16.90
C LYS A 16 -20.23 -21.19 -17.61
N LYS A 17 -20.67 -22.21 -16.87
CA LYS A 17 -20.81 -23.60 -17.32
C LYS A 17 -21.69 -23.63 -18.59
N GLY A 18 -21.09 -23.93 -19.76
CA GLY A 18 -21.84 -24.23 -20.99
C GLY A 18 -21.51 -23.42 -22.25
N ALA A 19 -20.60 -22.44 -22.24
CA ALA A 19 -20.22 -21.71 -23.46
C ALA A 19 -18.80 -22.11 -23.93
N ALA A 20 -18.64 -22.37 -25.24
CA ALA A 20 -17.35 -22.60 -25.86
C ALA A 20 -16.37 -21.43 -25.55
N PRO A 21 -15.07 -21.70 -25.38
CA PRO A 21 -14.10 -20.65 -25.08
C PRO A 21 -14.02 -19.70 -26.28
N ALA A 22 -14.64 -18.53 -26.17
CA ALA A 22 -14.35 -17.43 -27.08
C ALA A 22 -12.85 -17.13 -26.95
N PRO A 23 -12.14 -16.83 -28.06
CA PRO A 23 -10.73 -16.44 -27.99
C PRO A 23 -10.61 -15.28 -26.98
N PRO A 24 -9.57 -15.27 -26.12
CA PRO A 24 -9.36 -14.19 -25.19
C PRO A 24 -9.28 -12.91 -26.02
N SER A 25 -10.32 -12.08 -25.94
CA SER A 25 -10.33 -10.82 -26.66
C SER A 25 -9.15 -10.01 -26.12
N GLU A 26 -8.20 -9.67 -26.98
CA GLU A 26 -7.04 -8.81 -26.67
C GLU A 26 -7.45 -7.51 -25.95
N ARG A 27 -8.73 -7.12 -26.10
CA ARG A 27 -9.39 -6.02 -25.38
C ARG A 27 -9.41 -6.11 -23.85
N ASN A 28 -9.35 -7.31 -23.26
CA ASN A 28 -9.40 -7.48 -21.80
C ASN A 28 -8.03 -7.76 -21.17
N LYS A 29 -6.95 -7.69 -21.95
CA LYS A 29 -5.61 -7.82 -21.41
C LYS A 29 -5.30 -6.60 -20.55
N MET A 30 -4.79 -6.84 -19.35
CA MET A 30 -4.28 -5.79 -18.48
C MET A 30 -3.02 -5.23 -19.15
N SER A 31 -3.13 -4.03 -19.71
CA SER A 31 -2.06 -3.37 -20.45
C SER A 31 -1.56 -2.11 -19.74
N ILE A 32 -2.29 -1.61 -18.74
CA ILE A 32 -1.95 -0.41 -17.97
C ILE A 32 -1.70 -0.80 -16.50
N GLY A 33 -0.62 -0.29 -15.91
CA GLY A 33 -0.32 -0.43 -14.48
C GLY A 33 -0.14 0.92 -13.79
N LEU A 34 -0.98 1.23 -12.82
CA LEU A 34 -0.86 2.43 -12.00
C LEU A 34 -0.30 2.05 -10.63
N ILE A 35 0.83 2.64 -10.25
CA ILE A 35 1.52 2.39 -8.98
C ILE A 35 1.29 3.58 -8.07
N TYR A 36 0.46 3.40 -7.04
CA TYR A 36 0.16 4.42 -6.05
C TYR A 36 1.14 4.33 -4.89
N VAL A 37 1.85 5.43 -4.67
CA VAL A 37 2.86 5.57 -3.63
C VAL A 37 2.40 6.63 -2.64
N ASN A 38 2.75 6.40 -1.38
CA ASN A 38 2.58 7.41 -0.35
C ASN A 38 3.86 7.49 0.46
N GLU A 39 4.52 8.65 0.43
CA GLU A 39 5.84 8.84 1.03
C GLU A 39 5.80 9.04 2.55
N HIS A 40 4.60 9.26 3.11
CA HIS A 40 4.41 9.48 4.54
C HIS A 40 3.37 8.52 5.13
N TYR A 41 3.63 8.04 6.35
CA TYR A 41 2.58 7.40 7.13
C TYR A 41 1.56 8.45 7.58
N TYR A 42 0.26 8.16 7.43
CA TYR A 42 -0.83 9.04 7.88
C TYR A 42 -1.75 8.35 8.88
N GLY A 43 -2.55 9.16 9.58
CA GLY A 43 -3.60 8.71 10.50
C GLY A 43 -3.04 7.87 11.64
N TRP A 44 -3.69 6.74 11.93
CA TRP A 44 -3.30 5.89 13.05
C TRP A 44 -1.92 5.25 12.89
N LYS A 45 -1.45 5.00 11.66
CA LYS A 45 -0.11 4.42 11.46
C LYS A 45 0.99 5.39 11.86
N GLU A 46 0.84 6.68 11.51
CA GLU A 46 1.79 7.73 11.89
C GLU A 46 1.91 7.83 13.42
N GLN A 47 0.77 7.89 14.09
CA GLN A 47 0.71 8.03 15.54
C GLN A 47 1.25 6.77 16.24
N CYS A 48 1.01 5.58 15.69
CA CYS A 48 1.65 4.35 16.17
C CYS A 48 3.18 4.42 16.09
N LEU A 49 3.72 4.88 14.97
CA LEU A 49 5.16 5.04 14.80
C LEU A 49 5.73 6.07 15.77
N ARG A 50 5.08 7.23 15.95
CA ARG A 50 5.50 8.25 16.92
C ARG A 50 5.55 7.71 18.35
N VAL A 51 4.53 6.96 18.77
CA VAL A 51 4.51 6.31 20.09
C VAL A 51 5.64 5.29 20.21
N LEU A 52 5.84 4.47 19.17
CA LEU A 52 6.91 3.47 19.17
C LEU A 52 8.29 4.12 19.24
N GLN A 53 8.53 5.20 18.50
CA GLN A 53 9.78 5.98 18.58
C GLN A 53 9.99 6.55 19.98
N SER A 54 8.95 7.13 20.60
CA SER A 54 9.04 7.65 21.97
C SER A 54 9.27 6.58 23.04
N LYS A 55 8.87 5.34 22.76
CA LYS A 55 8.98 4.18 23.66
C LYS A 55 10.09 3.21 23.24
N PHE A 56 10.95 3.62 22.31
CA PHE A 56 12.12 2.86 21.88
C PHE A 56 13.34 3.29 22.69
N ASP A 57 13.92 2.34 23.40
CA ASP A 57 15.19 2.53 24.08
C ASP A 57 16.33 2.21 23.12
N SER A 58 17.02 3.26 22.67
CA SER A 58 18.17 3.14 21.76
C SER A 58 19.38 2.44 22.39
N GLN A 59 19.54 2.50 23.73
CA GLN A 59 20.64 1.86 24.45
C GLN A 59 20.37 0.36 24.62
N ALA A 60 19.14 0.01 25.02
CA ALA A 60 18.74 -1.38 25.21
C ALA A 60 18.27 -2.07 23.92
N ARG A 61 18.15 -1.33 22.80
CA ARG A 61 17.50 -1.75 21.53
C ARG A 61 16.21 -2.50 21.77
N SER A 62 15.43 -2.01 22.73
CA SER A 62 14.21 -2.68 23.17
C SER A 62 13.09 -1.67 23.24
N PHE A 63 11.87 -2.19 23.24
CA PHE A 63 10.68 -1.39 23.34
C PHE A 63 10.08 -1.57 24.72
N ALA A 64 9.38 -0.54 25.19
CA ALA A 64 8.53 -0.66 26.37
C ALA A 64 7.53 -1.84 26.25
N PRO A 65 7.02 -2.34 27.39
CA PRO A 65 5.97 -3.35 27.41
C PRO A 65 4.77 -2.94 26.56
N ASP A 66 4.11 -3.93 25.93
CA ASP A 66 2.96 -3.67 25.05
C ASP A 66 1.84 -2.92 25.77
N GLN A 67 1.69 -3.13 27.09
CA GLN A 67 0.72 -2.40 27.93
C GLN A 67 0.96 -0.89 27.91
N GLU A 68 2.21 -0.46 28.11
CA GLU A 68 2.56 0.97 28.07
C GLU A 68 2.39 1.58 26.68
N ILE A 69 2.71 0.83 25.63
CA ILE A 69 2.50 1.27 24.25
C ILE A 69 1.00 1.44 23.98
N ILE A 70 0.18 0.49 24.40
CA ILE A 70 -1.28 0.57 24.27
C ILE A 70 -1.85 1.76 25.06
N GLU A 71 -1.37 2.00 26.27
CA GLU A 71 -1.78 3.16 27.07
C GLU A 71 -1.39 4.48 26.41
N ALA A 72 -0.16 4.59 25.88
CA ALA A 72 0.26 5.76 25.13
C ALA A 72 -0.62 5.99 23.88
N LEU A 73 -0.97 4.93 23.15
CA LEU A 73 -1.87 5.02 21.99
C LEU A 73 -3.29 5.46 22.36
N LYS A 74 -3.80 5.03 23.52
CA LYS A 74 -5.09 5.51 24.07
C LYS A 74 -5.05 7.00 24.41
N ASN A 75 -3.89 7.50 24.82
CA ASN A 75 -3.72 8.91 25.17
C ASN A 75 -3.43 9.80 23.95
N CYS A 76 -3.04 9.21 22.81
CA CYS A 76 -2.89 9.92 21.54
C CYS A 76 -4.23 10.20 20.84
N SER A 77 -4.19 11.01 19.79
CA SER A 77 -5.36 11.38 18.97
C SER A 77 -6.19 10.18 18.47
N ILE A 78 -5.54 9.03 18.22
CA ILE A 78 -6.21 7.76 17.86
C ILE A 78 -7.19 7.29 18.94
N GLY A 79 -6.83 7.44 20.22
CA GLY A 79 -7.65 7.04 21.36
C GLY A 79 -8.93 7.86 21.53
N GLN A 80 -8.94 9.07 20.96
CA GLN A 80 -10.08 9.99 20.97
C GLN A 80 -11.02 9.76 19.76
N GLU A 81 -10.61 8.96 18.78
CA GLU A 81 -11.47 8.62 17.64
C GLU A 81 -12.54 7.58 18.05
N ALA A 82 -13.78 7.77 17.58
CA ALA A 82 -14.89 6.84 17.82
C ALA A 82 -14.59 5.39 17.40
N ASN A 83 -13.58 5.20 16.53
CA ASN A 83 -13.14 3.91 16.00
C ASN A 83 -11.97 3.28 16.77
N PHE A 84 -11.58 3.79 17.94
CA PHE A 84 -10.41 3.29 18.68
C PHE A 84 -10.39 1.76 18.86
N LYS A 85 -11.53 1.12 19.14
CA LYS A 85 -11.58 -0.36 19.26
C LYS A 85 -11.25 -1.10 17.96
N GLN A 86 -11.64 -0.57 16.81
CA GLN A 86 -11.29 -1.13 15.51
C GLN A 86 -9.84 -0.83 15.17
N VAL A 87 -9.42 0.41 15.39
CA VAL A 87 -8.05 0.86 15.16
C VAL A 87 -7.08 0.07 16.04
N GLN A 88 -7.39 -0.18 17.30
CA GLN A 88 -6.59 -1.01 18.21
C GLN A 88 -6.34 -2.43 17.67
N LYS A 89 -7.35 -3.06 17.05
CA LYS A 89 -7.19 -4.38 16.40
C LYS A 89 -6.23 -4.34 15.21
N LEU A 90 -6.12 -3.20 14.54
CA LEU A 90 -5.19 -2.97 13.42
C LEU A 90 -3.80 -2.51 13.90
N CYS A 91 -3.75 -1.74 14.99
CA CYS A 91 -2.52 -1.25 15.59
C CYS A 91 -1.66 -2.38 16.12
N MET A 92 -2.21 -3.37 16.82
CA MET A 92 -1.42 -4.45 17.41
C MET A 92 -0.56 -5.24 16.40
N PRO A 93 -1.12 -5.75 15.28
CA PRO A 93 -0.30 -6.42 14.27
C PRO A 93 0.69 -5.46 13.60
N PHE A 94 0.32 -4.19 13.37
CA PHE A 94 1.22 -3.19 12.81
C PHE A 94 2.40 -2.86 13.72
N ILE A 95 2.14 -2.69 15.03
CA ILE A 95 3.15 -2.45 16.05
C ILE A 95 4.09 -3.63 16.15
N ARG A 96 3.56 -4.86 16.19
CA ARG A 96 4.39 -6.06 16.22
C ARG A 96 5.29 -6.12 15.00
N PHE A 97 4.73 -5.93 13.80
CA PHE A 97 5.48 -5.87 12.56
C PHE A 97 6.59 -4.82 12.61
N LYS A 98 6.29 -3.60 13.07
CA LYS A 98 7.29 -2.52 13.19
C LYS A 98 8.32 -2.75 14.28
N LYS A 99 7.97 -3.43 15.38
CA LYS A 99 8.94 -3.85 16.41
C LYS A 99 9.91 -4.89 15.86
N ASP A 100 9.41 -5.85 15.07
CA ASP A 100 10.24 -6.86 14.42
C ASP A 100 11.15 -6.21 13.36
N GLU A 101 10.60 -5.32 12.52
CA GLU A 101 11.37 -4.55 11.52
C GLU A 101 12.45 -3.68 12.17
N ALA A 102 12.13 -3.01 13.30
CA ALA A 102 13.10 -2.21 14.04
C ALA A 102 14.18 -3.04 14.75
N ARG A 103 13.90 -4.30 15.07
CA ARG A 103 14.93 -5.23 15.59
C ARG A 103 15.89 -5.67 14.49
N GLU A 104 15.41 -5.87 13.27
CA GLU A 104 16.25 -6.29 12.13
C GLU A 104 17.00 -5.12 11.49
N VAL A 105 16.31 -4.02 11.19
CA VAL A 105 16.82 -2.89 10.41
C VAL A 105 17.32 -1.75 11.31
N GLY A 106 16.85 -1.69 12.56
CA GLY A 106 17.19 -0.64 13.53
C GLY A 106 16.13 0.47 13.64
N PRO A 107 16.42 1.56 14.39
CA PRO A 107 15.45 2.61 14.70
C PRO A 107 14.88 3.32 13.47
N GLN A 108 15.61 3.31 12.35
CA GLN A 108 15.17 3.86 11.06
C GLN A 108 13.88 3.21 10.52
N ALA A 109 13.56 1.97 10.92
CA ALA A 109 12.29 1.32 10.55
C ALA A 109 11.05 2.02 11.13
N LEU A 110 11.25 2.81 12.19
CA LEU A 110 10.20 3.56 12.86
C LEU A 110 10.01 4.95 12.26
N ASP A 111 10.85 5.37 11.32
CA ASP A 111 10.74 6.68 10.70
C ASP A 111 9.45 6.83 9.89
N LEU A 112 8.91 8.04 9.92
CA LEU A 112 7.65 8.38 9.25
C LEU A 112 7.78 8.46 7.72
N LYS A 113 9.02 8.48 7.23
CA LYS A 113 9.39 8.52 5.82
C LYS A 113 10.56 7.59 5.57
N LEU A 114 10.67 7.09 4.35
CA LEU A 114 11.84 6.33 3.93
C LEU A 114 13.07 7.26 3.78
N PRO A 115 14.29 6.73 3.91
CA PRO A 115 15.52 7.50 3.73
C PRO A 115 15.78 7.89 2.26
N PHE A 116 14.96 7.42 1.33
CA PHE A 116 14.98 7.74 -0.10
C PHE A 116 13.56 8.05 -0.59
N GLY A 117 13.45 8.79 -1.70
CA GLY A 117 12.18 9.04 -2.37
C GLY A 117 11.68 7.79 -3.07
N GLU A 118 10.63 7.17 -2.53
CA GLU A 118 10.08 5.93 -3.11
C GLU A 118 9.53 6.16 -4.52
N MET A 119 8.93 7.33 -4.75
CA MET A 119 8.43 7.72 -6.06
C MET A 119 9.57 7.83 -7.07
N ASP A 120 10.63 8.57 -6.75
CA ASP A 120 11.80 8.75 -7.63
C ASP A 120 12.40 7.40 -8.04
N VAL A 121 12.62 6.51 -7.06
CA VAL A 121 13.20 5.18 -7.32
C VAL A 121 12.31 4.35 -8.24
N LEU A 122 10.99 4.42 -8.08
CA LEU A 122 10.05 3.70 -8.94
C LEU A 122 9.98 4.30 -10.34
N GLU A 123 10.06 5.62 -10.47
CA GLU A 123 10.10 6.33 -11.76
C GLU A 123 11.39 6.02 -12.53
N GLU A 124 12.55 6.02 -11.87
CA GLU A 124 13.83 5.63 -12.47
C GLU A 124 13.81 4.20 -13.01
N ASN A 125 13.03 3.31 -12.38
CA ASN A 125 12.93 1.89 -12.75
C ASN A 125 11.67 1.55 -13.56
N LEU A 126 10.90 2.54 -14.00
CA LEU A 126 9.59 2.35 -14.62
C LEU A 126 9.66 1.50 -15.90
N GLU A 127 10.66 1.75 -16.75
CA GLU A 127 10.89 0.97 -17.98
C GLU A 127 11.17 -0.51 -17.69
N LEU A 128 11.92 -0.81 -16.62
CA LEU A 128 12.17 -2.18 -16.18
C LEU A 128 10.88 -2.84 -15.70
N ILE A 129 10.10 -2.14 -14.87
CA ILE A 129 8.82 -2.64 -14.33
C ILE A 129 7.85 -2.94 -15.48
N ARG A 130 7.72 -2.01 -16.42
CA ARG A 130 6.87 -2.14 -17.62
C ARG A 130 7.23 -3.40 -18.43
N ARG A 131 8.51 -3.59 -18.75
CA ARG A 131 9.00 -4.77 -19.50
C ARG A 131 8.79 -6.07 -18.73
N GLN A 132 9.09 -6.07 -17.44
CA GLN A 132 8.97 -7.26 -16.60
C GLN A 132 7.52 -7.70 -16.33
N LEU A 133 6.58 -6.77 -16.40
CA LEU A 133 5.15 -7.02 -16.26
C LEU A 133 4.46 -7.21 -17.61
N GLY A 134 5.13 -6.93 -18.73
CA GLY A 134 4.56 -7.03 -20.07
C GLY A 134 3.43 -6.03 -20.34
N LEU A 135 3.50 -4.85 -19.69
CA LEU A 135 2.50 -3.81 -19.78
C LEU A 135 2.84 -2.81 -20.90
N GLU A 136 1.82 -2.24 -21.53
CA GLU A 136 1.98 -1.19 -22.53
C GLU A 136 2.30 0.16 -21.89
N HIS A 137 1.73 0.44 -20.72
CA HIS A 137 1.93 1.69 -19.99
C HIS A 137 2.01 1.43 -18.49
N VAL A 138 2.92 2.11 -17.81
CA VAL A 138 3.02 2.13 -16.35
C VAL A 138 3.17 3.58 -15.91
N GLU A 139 2.49 3.97 -14.85
CA GLU A 139 2.59 5.31 -14.26
C GLU A 139 2.75 5.18 -12.75
N VAL A 140 3.64 6.00 -12.17
CA VAL A 140 3.78 6.15 -10.72
C VAL A 140 3.00 7.39 -10.31
N LEU A 141 2.17 7.24 -9.28
CA LEU A 141 1.17 8.23 -8.90
C LEU A 141 1.21 8.46 -7.39
N SER A 142 1.04 9.70 -6.96
CA SER A 142 0.87 10.02 -5.55
C SER A 142 -0.53 9.63 -5.09
N ALA A 143 -0.63 8.85 -4.02
CA ALA A 143 -1.89 8.49 -3.42
C ALA A 143 -2.57 9.63 -2.66
N SER A 144 -1.84 10.73 -2.43
CA SER A 144 -2.33 11.96 -1.80
C SER A 144 -2.97 12.92 -2.82
N ASP A 145 -2.72 12.73 -4.11
CA ASP A 145 -3.31 13.55 -5.17
C ASP A 145 -4.67 12.98 -5.61
N GLU A 146 -5.73 13.77 -5.49
CA GLU A 146 -7.08 13.39 -5.87
C GLU A 146 -7.21 13.18 -7.39
N ALA A 147 -6.48 13.95 -8.21
CA ALA A 147 -6.48 13.77 -9.66
C ALA A 147 -5.83 12.42 -10.03
N ALA A 148 -4.72 12.07 -9.39
CA ALA A 148 -4.09 10.76 -9.53
C ALA A 148 -5.02 9.62 -9.08
N ARG A 149 -5.76 9.79 -7.98
CA ARG A 149 -6.73 8.79 -7.50
C ARG A 149 -7.91 8.62 -8.45
N ALA A 150 -8.33 9.68 -9.14
CA ALA A 150 -9.39 9.61 -10.14
C ALA A 150 -9.02 8.67 -11.31
N LYS A 151 -7.73 8.59 -11.67
CA LYS A 151 -7.20 7.63 -12.67
C LYS A 151 -7.35 6.15 -12.28
N ALA A 152 -7.69 5.84 -11.02
CA ALA A 152 -8.01 4.48 -10.61
C ALA A 152 -9.46 4.09 -10.97
N GLY A 153 -10.34 5.07 -11.18
CA GLY A 153 -11.74 4.89 -11.56
C GLY A 153 -12.47 3.93 -10.64
N LYS A 154 -13.00 2.82 -11.19
CA LYS A 154 -13.71 1.80 -10.41
C LYS A 154 -12.85 1.11 -9.35
N TYR A 155 -11.52 1.19 -9.46
CA TYR A 155 -10.57 0.63 -8.50
C TYR A 155 -10.16 1.62 -7.41
N ALA A 156 -10.64 2.87 -7.42
CA ALA A 156 -10.34 3.86 -6.39
C ALA A 156 -10.73 3.36 -4.98
N SER A 157 -11.78 2.55 -4.86
CA SER A 157 -12.17 1.90 -3.61
C SER A 157 -11.08 1.01 -3.00
N LEU A 158 -10.17 0.45 -3.81
CA LEU A 158 -9.03 -0.34 -3.32
C LEU A 158 -8.01 0.52 -2.59
N LEU A 159 -7.81 1.76 -3.04
CA LEU A 159 -6.93 2.73 -2.37
C LEU A 159 -7.48 3.15 -1.00
N ASN A 160 -8.80 3.11 -0.82
CA ASN A 160 -9.42 3.37 0.48
C ASN A 160 -9.37 2.15 1.42
N GLN A 161 -9.56 0.95 0.88
CA GLN A 161 -9.53 -0.29 1.67
C GLN A 161 -8.10 -0.63 2.11
N ASN A 162 -7.13 -0.43 1.23
CA ASN A 162 -5.72 -0.67 1.47
C ASN A 162 -4.93 0.58 1.05
N PRO A 163 -4.88 1.61 1.91
CA PRO A 163 -4.12 2.81 1.61
C PRO A 163 -2.63 2.47 1.49
N PRO A 164 -1.94 2.94 0.43
CA PRO A 164 -0.51 2.73 0.28
C PRO A 164 0.24 3.37 1.44
N THR A 165 1.31 2.71 1.85
CA THR A 165 2.21 3.19 2.89
C THR A 165 3.65 3.17 2.42
N PRO A 166 4.53 3.97 3.04
CA PRO A 166 5.94 3.99 2.64
C PRO A 166 6.54 2.58 2.69
N GLY A 167 7.08 2.13 1.56
CA GLY A 167 7.65 0.78 1.37
C GLY A 167 6.64 -0.31 0.97
N GLU A 168 5.35 0.01 0.96
CA GLU A 168 4.25 -0.87 0.54
C GLU A 168 3.34 -0.13 -0.46
N PRO A 169 3.79 0.03 -1.72
CA PRO A 169 3.01 0.71 -2.75
C PRO A 169 1.87 -0.18 -3.24
N VAL A 170 0.80 0.45 -3.71
CA VAL A 170 -0.40 -0.24 -4.22
C VAL A 170 -0.43 -0.16 -5.73
N ALA A 171 -0.33 -1.31 -6.40
CA ALA A 171 -0.44 -1.40 -7.85
C ALA A 171 -1.86 -1.77 -8.29
N ILE A 172 -2.40 -1.04 -9.25
CA ILE A 172 -3.70 -1.28 -9.89
C ILE A 172 -3.44 -1.57 -11.37
N PHE A 173 -3.89 -2.74 -11.84
CA PHE A 173 -3.83 -3.11 -13.25
C PHE A 173 -5.21 -3.02 -13.90
N MET A 174 -5.25 -2.41 -15.09
CA MET A 174 -6.47 -2.24 -15.88
C MET A 174 -6.20 -2.36 -17.37
N SER A 175 -7.26 -2.49 -18.16
CA SER A 175 -7.18 -2.46 -19.63
C SER A 175 -7.06 -1.03 -20.14
N LYS A 176 -6.55 -0.89 -21.36
CA LYS A 176 -6.43 0.39 -22.05
C LYS A 176 -7.77 1.15 -22.16
N GLN A 177 -8.87 0.45 -22.45
CA GLN A 177 -10.20 1.05 -22.51
C GLN A 177 -10.64 1.66 -21.17
N GLU A 178 -10.35 0.97 -20.07
CA GLU A 178 -10.72 1.45 -18.74
C GLU A 178 -9.93 2.71 -18.37
N PHE A 179 -8.67 2.79 -18.78
CA PHE A 179 -7.83 3.97 -18.57
C PHE A 179 -8.27 5.15 -19.44
N GLU A 180 -8.56 4.91 -20.72
CA GLU A 180 -9.05 5.95 -21.65
C GLU A 180 -10.43 6.48 -21.26
N ALA A 181 -11.29 5.66 -20.64
CA ALA A 181 -12.60 6.10 -20.17
C ALA A 181 -12.56 7.00 -18.92
N GLN A 182 -11.38 7.19 -18.32
CA GLN A 182 -11.20 7.95 -17.08
C GLN A 182 -10.41 9.25 -17.26
N ASN A 183 -9.81 9.46 -18.45
CA ASN A 183 -9.14 10.70 -18.87
C ASN A 183 -10.04 11.50 -19.81
#